data_AF-A0A2T4ZGT0-F1
#
_entry.id   AF-A0A2T4ZGT0-F1
#
_cell.length_a   1.000
_cell.length_b   1.000
_cell.length_c   1.000
_cell.angle_alpha   90.00
_cell.angle_beta   90.00
_cell.angle_gamma   90.00
#
_symmetry.space_group_name_H-M   'P 1'
#
loop_
_entity.id
_entity.type
_entity.pdbx_description
1 polymer ?
#
loop_
_entity_poly.entity_id
_entity_poly.type
_entity_poly.pdbx_seq_one_letter_code
_entity_poly.pdbx_strand_id
1 'polypeptide(L)'
;MSVAFGTQSPGRRALKWFGLAAIVLSIAACGRYAYERREQWRSDLESRCMASGAVQMSRYVQRTNAINGPGTCGMDYPLRVAAQARGQVSYDRPQTLACQMIPTVDRWIDNVVQPAAQRWFGAAVVEVKAGSYSCRGIRGGRSGRMSEHSFGNALDVFAFVLNSGHTVVVRQHWRGETAESGFLREIFVRACDHFTTVLGPGSDAFHYDHFHLDLARHDPRWTRRVCRPRPETVQMLQPSSPTGGFGWGFGRQGSFVR
;
A
#
# COMPACT_ATOMS: atom_id res chain seq x y z
N MET A 1 -5.95 -102.60 17.43
CA MET A 1 -7.11 -101.74 17.71
C MET A 1 -6.80 -100.33 17.24
N SER A 2 -7.59 -99.87 16.28
CA SER A 2 -7.55 -98.55 15.66
C SER A 2 -7.89 -97.44 16.64
N VAL A 3 -7.28 -96.27 16.48
CA VAL A 3 -8.01 -95.02 16.17
C VAL A 3 -7.07 -93.99 15.58
N ALA A 4 -7.42 -93.54 14.39
CA ALA A 4 -6.86 -92.37 13.72
C ALA A 4 -7.79 -91.17 13.95
N PHE A 5 -7.23 -90.03 14.33
CA PHE A 5 -7.81 -88.68 14.21
C PHE A 5 -6.59 -87.75 14.23
N GLY A 6 -6.38 -86.77 13.36
CA GLY A 6 -7.21 -86.09 12.39
C GLY A 6 -6.53 -84.73 12.23
N THR A 7 -5.87 -84.50 11.10
CA THR A 7 -5.17 -83.23 10.81
C THR A 7 -6.19 -82.13 10.57
N GLN A 8 -6.10 -81.01 11.30
CA GLN A 8 -6.84 -79.79 10.95
C GLN A 8 -5.91 -78.57 11.08
N SER A 9 -5.66 -77.96 9.92
CA SER A 9 -4.81 -76.79 9.71
C SER A 9 -5.29 -75.56 10.47
N PRO A 10 -4.39 -74.76 11.08
CA PRO A 10 -4.75 -73.43 11.54
C PRO A 10 -4.99 -72.53 10.33
N GLY A 11 -6.20 -71.97 10.27
CA GLY A 11 -6.70 -71.15 9.18
C GLY A 11 -5.82 -69.93 8.88
N ARG A 12 -5.39 -69.85 7.62
CA ARG A 12 -4.91 -68.61 6.98
C ARG A 12 -6.08 -67.62 6.84
N ARG A 13 -6.52 -66.99 7.94
CA ARG A 13 -7.53 -65.91 7.89
C ARG A 13 -7.20 -64.68 8.74
N ALA A 14 -5.97 -64.54 9.23
CA ALA A 14 -5.55 -63.37 10.00
C ALA A 14 -4.65 -62.39 9.22
N LEU A 15 -4.37 -62.63 7.94
CA LEU A 15 -3.39 -61.83 7.17
C LEU A 15 -3.99 -61.06 5.98
N LYS A 16 -5.29 -60.73 6.01
CA LYS A 16 -5.93 -59.92 4.96
C LYS A 16 -6.50 -58.57 5.42
N TRP A 17 -6.47 -58.26 6.72
CA TRP A 17 -6.99 -56.98 7.24
C TRP A 17 -5.91 -55.97 7.64
N PHE A 18 -4.64 -56.38 7.82
CA PHE A 18 -3.56 -55.45 8.16
C PHE A 18 -2.91 -54.77 6.95
N GLY A 19 -3.06 -55.32 5.74
CA GLY A 19 -2.49 -54.72 4.51
C GLY A 19 -3.24 -53.50 3.97
N LEU A 20 -4.56 -53.41 4.22
CA LEU A 20 -5.38 -52.29 3.73
C LEU A 20 -5.36 -51.08 4.69
N ALA A 21 -5.17 -51.30 5.99
CA ALA A 21 -5.13 -50.21 6.97
C ALA A 21 -3.85 -49.35 6.85
N ALA A 22 -2.70 -49.96 6.52
CA ALA A 22 -1.43 -49.24 6.39
C ALA A 22 -1.35 -48.37 5.12
N ILE A 23 -2.01 -48.79 4.03
CA ILE A 23 -2.04 -48.03 2.77
C ILE A 23 -2.99 -46.83 2.88
N VAL A 24 -4.12 -46.96 3.59
CA VAL A 24 -5.06 -45.85 3.80
C VAL A 24 -4.52 -44.80 4.79
N LEU A 25 -3.73 -45.20 5.80
CA LEU A 25 -3.12 -44.23 6.73
C LEU A 25 -1.96 -43.42 6.13
N SER A 26 -1.36 -43.88 5.03
CA SER A 26 -0.21 -43.21 4.41
C SER A 26 -0.59 -42.04 3.50
N ILE A 27 -1.85 -41.94 3.08
CA ILE A 27 -2.34 -40.90 2.15
C ILE A 27 -2.93 -39.70 2.92
N ALA A 28 -3.25 -39.84 4.21
CA ALA A 28 -3.89 -38.79 5.00
C ALA A 28 -2.93 -37.70 5.52
N ALA A 29 -1.61 -37.89 5.42
CA ALA A 29 -0.63 -36.98 6.02
C ALA A 29 -0.10 -35.87 5.08
N CYS A 30 -0.33 -35.95 3.76
CA CYS A 30 0.18 -34.94 2.82
C CYS A 30 -0.76 -33.74 2.59
N GLY A 31 -1.95 -33.71 3.21
CA GLY A 31 -3.01 -32.76 2.83
C GLY A 31 -3.38 -31.67 3.85
N ARG A 32 -2.78 -31.63 5.05
CA ARG A 32 -3.28 -30.77 6.15
C ARG A 32 -2.36 -29.65 6.63
N TYR A 33 -1.17 -29.52 6.04
CA TYR A 33 -0.33 -28.34 6.19
C TYR A 33 -0.16 -27.66 4.82
N ALA A 34 -1.28 -27.28 4.21
CA ALA A 34 -1.24 -26.19 3.26
C ALA A 34 -0.92 -24.93 4.07
N TYR A 35 0.36 -24.65 4.31
CA TYR A 35 0.80 -23.30 4.64
C TYR A 35 0.14 -22.43 3.58
N GLU A 36 -0.77 -21.53 3.96
CA GLU A 36 -1.43 -20.66 2.98
C GLU A 36 -0.31 -19.93 2.24
N ARG A 37 -0.05 -20.36 1.00
CA ARG A 37 1.10 -19.84 0.27
C ARG A 37 0.71 -18.48 -0.25
N ARG A 38 1.53 -17.50 0.11
CA ARG A 38 1.53 -16.17 -0.51
C ARG A 38 1.47 -16.32 -2.03
N GLU A 39 0.63 -15.52 -2.66
CA GLU A 39 0.42 -15.59 -4.10
C GLU A 39 1.74 -15.33 -4.85
N GLN A 40 2.12 -16.24 -5.75
CA GLN A 40 3.44 -16.21 -6.41
C GLN A 40 3.70 -14.95 -7.23
N TRP A 41 2.65 -14.35 -7.80
CA TRP A 41 2.81 -13.12 -8.59
C TRP A 41 3.38 -11.95 -7.76
N ARG A 42 3.23 -11.97 -6.43
CA ARG A 42 3.80 -10.96 -5.54
C ARG A 42 5.32 -11.08 -5.47
N SER A 43 5.82 -12.31 -5.30
CA SER A 43 7.24 -12.64 -5.37
C SER A 43 7.85 -12.25 -6.72
N ASP A 44 7.12 -12.52 -7.81
CA ASP A 44 7.57 -12.16 -9.15
C ASP A 44 7.66 -10.63 -9.35
N LEU A 45 6.71 -9.86 -8.80
CA LEU A 45 6.75 -8.39 -8.88
C LEU A 45 7.92 -7.80 -8.10
N GLU A 46 8.16 -8.29 -6.89
CA GLU A 46 9.30 -7.85 -6.10
C GLU A 46 10.61 -8.17 -6.83
N SER A 47 10.77 -9.41 -7.29
CA SER A 47 11.97 -9.85 -8.03
C SER A 47 12.21 -9.01 -9.28
N ARG A 48 11.16 -8.77 -10.09
CA ARG A 48 11.26 -7.93 -11.29
C ARG A 48 11.63 -6.49 -10.98
N CYS A 49 11.04 -5.89 -9.95
CA CYS A 49 11.37 -4.53 -9.54
C CYS A 49 12.82 -4.43 -9.03
N MET A 50 13.26 -5.41 -8.24
CA MET A 50 14.64 -5.46 -7.75
C MET A 50 15.65 -5.62 -8.89
N ALA A 51 15.30 -6.37 -9.93
CA ALA A 51 16.14 -6.57 -11.11
C ALA A 51 16.14 -5.38 -12.09
N SER A 52 15.09 -4.54 -12.08
CA SER A 52 14.97 -3.44 -13.05
C SER A 52 15.86 -2.23 -12.73
N GLY A 53 16.44 -2.16 -11.53
CA GLY A 53 17.18 -0.99 -11.07
C GLY A 53 16.31 0.23 -10.77
N ALA A 54 14.98 0.08 -10.72
CA ALA A 54 14.05 1.17 -10.42
C ALA A 54 14.23 1.77 -9.01
N VAL A 55 14.89 1.04 -8.11
CA VAL A 55 15.23 1.50 -6.76
C VAL A 55 16.73 1.43 -6.55
N GLN A 56 17.34 2.57 -6.23
CA GLN A 56 18.76 2.66 -5.87
C GLN A 56 18.92 2.51 -4.36
N MET A 57 19.77 1.57 -3.93
CA MET A 57 20.12 1.42 -2.52
C MET A 57 20.94 2.61 -2.05
N SER A 58 20.69 3.06 -0.82
CA SER A 58 21.35 4.24 -0.25
C SER A 58 21.26 4.21 1.28
N ARG A 59 21.77 5.26 1.94
CA ARG A 59 21.52 5.47 3.38
C ARG A 59 20.03 5.53 3.73
N TYR A 60 19.18 5.92 2.78
CA TYR A 60 17.74 6.06 2.97
C TYR A 60 16.97 4.80 2.58
N VAL A 61 17.46 4.00 1.64
CA VAL A 61 16.81 2.78 1.17
C VAL A 61 17.75 1.60 1.36
N GLN A 62 17.42 0.71 2.28
CA GLN A 62 18.26 -0.40 2.68
C GLN A 62 17.51 -1.72 2.53
N ARG A 63 18.19 -2.76 2.04
CA ARG A 63 17.64 -4.12 2.04
C ARG A 63 17.58 -4.66 3.46
N THR A 64 16.51 -5.39 3.78
CA THR A 64 16.40 -6.15 5.02
C THR A 64 16.19 -7.63 4.71
N ASN A 65 16.27 -8.47 5.74
CA ASN A 65 15.98 -9.90 5.61
C ASN A 65 14.53 -10.10 5.17
N ALA A 66 14.30 -11.15 4.37
CA ALA A 66 12.96 -11.59 3.97
C ALA A 66 12.05 -11.72 5.21
N ILE A 67 10.79 -11.33 5.03
CA ILE A 67 9.79 -11.38 6.09
C ILE A 67 8.85 -12.54 5.78
N ASN A 68 8.87 -13.55 6.65
CA ASN A 68 7.95 -14.69 6.62
C ASN A 68 7.01 -14.57 7.83
N GLY A 69 5.91 -13.82 7.64
CA GLY A 69 4.92 -13.58 8.70
C GLY A 69 3.93 -14.74 8.84
N PRO A 70 3.02 -14.67 9.83
CA PRO A 70 1.93 -15.64 9.95
C PRO A 70 1.08 -15.74 8.68
N GLY A 71 0.71 -16.96 8.29
CA GLY A 71 -0.10 -17.22 7.10
C GLY A 71 0.60 -16.80 5.81
N THR A 72 -0.05 -15.96 5.01
CA THR A 72 0.48 -15.48 3.72
C THR A 72 1.33 -14.21 3.83
N CYS A 73 1.40 -13.58 5.01
CA CYS A 73 2.11 -12.31 5.20
C CYS A 73 3.60 -12.41 4.85
N GLY A 74 4.12 -11.41 4.14
CA GLY A 74 5.54 -11.37 3.88
C GLY A 74 5.98 -10.64 2.63
N MET A 75 7.30 -10.54 2.52
CA MET A 75 8.06 -9.97 1.41
C MET A 75 9.35 -10.78 1.26
N ASP A 76 9.71 -11.10 0.02
CA ASP A 76 10.97 -11.77 -0.30
C ASP A 76 12.12 -10.76 -0.32
N TYR A 77 11.83 -9.52 -0.77
CA TYR A 77 12.79 -8.42 -0.85
C TYR A 77 12.28 -7.15 -0.15
N PRO A 78 12.07 -7.19 1.18
CA PRO A 78 11.65 -6.02 1.92
C PRO A 78 12.74 -4.95 1.92
N LEU A 79 12.30 -3.71 1.77
CA LEU A 79 13.16 -2.53 1.82
C LEU A 79 12.75 -1.66 3.00
N ARG A 80 13.73 -1.33 3.83
CA ARG A 80 13.59 -0.31 4.88
C ARG A 80 13.90 1.05 4.29
N VAL A 81 12.93 1.95 4.35
CA VAL A 81 12.96 3.24 3.67
C VAL A 81 12.78 4.38 4.66
N ALA A 82 13.83 5.16 4.88
CA ALA A 82 13.81 6.30 5.78
C ALA A 82 13.40 7.61 5.10
N ALA A 83 13.55 7.72 3.77
CA ALA A 83 13.22 8.91 3.01
C ALA A 83 13.04 8.62 1.52
N GLN A 84 12.20 9.45 0.90
CA GLN A 84 11.74 9.40 -0.49
C GLN A 84 12.37 10.53 -1.29
N ALA A 85 12.19 10.50 -2.61
CA ALA A 85 12.69 11.52 -3.53
C ALA A 85 14.20 11.77 -3.35
N ARG A 86 14.99 10.68 -3.31
CA ARG A 86 16.45 10.71 -3.06
C ARG A 86 16.84 11.37 -1.73
N GLY A 87 15.99 11.28 -0.72
CA GLY A 87 16.24 11.82 0.61
C GLY A 87 15.73 13.23 0.85
N GLN A 88 15.01 13.83 -0.11
CA GLN A 88 14.42 15.16 0.05
C GLN A 88 13.22 15.18 0.99
N VAL A 89 12.51 14.04 1.09
CA VAL A 89 11.31 13.91 1.94
C VAL A 89 11.51 12.75 2.91
N SER A 90 11.76 13.03 4.17
CA SER A 90 11.89 12.00 5.21
C SER A 90 10.55 11.38 5.58
N TYR A 91 10.60 10.20 6.18
CA TYR A 91 9.50 9.72 7.01
C TYR A 91 9.81 9.98 8.49
N ASP A 92 8.77 10.16 9.29
CA ASP A 92 8.89 10.26 10.75
C ASP A 92 9.57 9.02 11.37
N ARG A 93 9.30 7.87 10.76
CA ARG A 93 9.93 6.60 11.07
C ARG A 93 10.18 5.83 9.78
N PRO A 94 11.25 5.03 9.69
CA PRO A 94 11.50 4.25 8.48
C PRO A 94 10.38 3.24 8.21
N GLN A 95 9.95 3.20 6.95
CA GLN A 95 8.87 2.37 6.45
C GLN A 95 9.42 1.05 5.90
N THR A 96 8.66 -0.03 6.00
CA THR A 96 9.01 -1.30 5.35
C THR A 96 8.10 -1.47 4.14
N LEU A 97 8.70 -1.38 2.96
CA LEU A 97 7.99 -1.35 1.68
C LEU A 97 8.51 -2.43 0.72
N ALA A 98 7.61 -2.92 -0.12
CA ALA A 98 7.98 -3.69 -1.30
C ALA A 98 8.56 -2.74 -2.36
N CYS A 99 9.46 -3.28 -3.20
CA CYS A 99 10.22 -2.48 -4.17
C CYS A 99 9.35 -1.57 -5.04
N GLN A 100 8.23 -2.06 -5.57
CA GLN A 100 7.35 -1.31 -6.48
C GLN A 100 6.65 -0.10 -5.83
N MET A 101 6.52 -0.09 -4.51
CA MET A 101 5.92 1.05 -3.80
C MET A 101 6.84 2.27 -3.83
N ILE A 102 8.15 2.07 -3.70
CA ILE A 102 9.13 3.17 -3.61
C ILE A 102 9.07 4.10 -4.82
N PRO A 103 9.28 3.64 -6.07
CA PRO A 103 9.28 4.52 -7.23
C PRO A 103 7.87 5.06 -7.53
N THR A 104 6.81 4.39 -7.07
CA THR A 104 5.43 4.89 -7.19
C THR A 104 5.19 6.07 -6.26
N VAL A 105 5.62 5.97 -5.00
CA VAL A 105 5.55 7.07 -4.04
C VAL A 105 6.46 8.22 -4.45
N ASP A 106 7.68 7.95 -4.94
CA ASP A 106 8.58 8.98 -5.47
C ASP A 106 7.92 9.77 -6.60
N ARG A 107 7.28 9.09 -7.57
CA ARG A 107 6.56 9.77 -8.66
C ARG A 107 5.39 10.61 -8.16
N TRP A 108 4.64 10.14 -7.17
CA TRP A 108 3.55 10.92 -6.59
C TRP A 108 4.11 12.14 -5.84
N ILE A 109 5.19 11.99 -5.08
CA ILE A 109 5.83 13.10 -4.39
C ILE A 109 6.34 14.15 -5.39
N ASP A 110 7.12 13.73 -6.38
CA ASP A 110 7.78 14.63 -7.33
C ASP A 110 6.78 15.33 -8.26
N ASN A 111 5.74 14.63 -8.73
CA ASN A 111 4.83 15.17 -9.75
C ASN A 111 3.51 15.75 -9.19
N VAL A 112 3.19 15.46 -7.93
CA VAL A 112 1.92 15.85 -7.31
C VAL A 112 2.17 16.62 -6.03
N VAL A 113 2.79 16.00 -5.03
CA VAL A 113 2.88 16.57 -3.68
C VAL A 113 3.71 17.84 -3.66
N GLN A 114 4.93 17.81 -4.23
CA GLN A 114 5.81 18.98 -4.22
C GLN A 114 5.24 20.15 -5.03
N PRO A 115 4.75 19.96 -6.27
CA PRO A 115 4.11 21.05 -7.01
C PRO A 115 2.87 21.61 -6.32
N ALA A 116 2.06 20.76 -5.68
CA ALA A 116 0.89 21.21 -4.92
C ALA A 116 1.32 22.02 -3.70
N ALA A 117 2.31 21.56 -2.94
CA ALA A 117 2.83 22.28 -1.78
C ALA A 117 3.34 23.68 -2.17
N GLN A 118 4.04 23.79 -3.31
CA GLN A 118 4.48 25.07 -3.84
C GLN A 118 3.30 25.98 -4.22
N ARG A 119 2.24 25.45 -4.84
CA ARG A 119 1.04 26.23 -5.21
C ARG A 119 0.26 26.74 -4.01
N TRP A 120 0.07 25.89 -3.00
CA TRP A 120 -0.79 26.20 -1.85
C TRP A 120 -0.08 26.97 -0.74
N PHE A 121 1.24 26.77 -0.59
CA PHE A 121 1.99 27.31 0.55
C PHE A 121 3.27 28.06 0.15
N GLY A 122 3.68 28.01 -1.12
CA GLY A 122 4.99 28.54 -1.53
C GLY A 122 6.17 27.80 -0.89
N ALA A 123 5.96 26.56 -0.41
CA ALA A 123 6.87 25.80 0.42
C ALA A 123 6.98 24.34 -0.04
N ALA A 124 8.12 23.71 0.26
CA ALA A 124 8.35 22.30 -0.06
C ALA A 124 7.92 21.39 1.10
N VAL A 125 7.38 20.21 0.80
CA VAL A 125 7.25 19.13 1.79
C VAL A 125 8.64 18.55 2.04
N VAL A 126 9.01 18.39 3.31
CA VAL A 126 10.30 17.81 3.73
C VAL A 126 10.13 16.56 4.59
N GLU A 127 8.94 16.31 5.13
CA GLU A 127 8.64 15.07 5.85
C GLU A 127 7.20 14.62 5.64
N VAL A 128 6.99 13.31 5.63
CA VAL A 128 5.68 12.67 5.63
C VAL A 128 5.54 11.82 6.89
N LYS A 129 4.44 12.01 7.63
CA LYS A 129 4.07 11.13 8.75
C LYS A 129 3.35 9.90 8.17
N ALA A 130 3.92 8.71 8.29
CA ALA A 130 3.39 7.53 7.61
C ALA A 130 3.47 6.21 8.40
N GLY A 131 2.64 5.26 7.98
CA GLY A 131 2.67 3.86 8.41
C GLY A 131 2.66 2.91 7.22
N SER A 132 3.35 1.78 7.33
CA SER A 132 3.49 0.79 6.26
C SER A 132 3.26 -0.63 6.80
N TYR A 133 4.21 -1.54 6.62
CA TYR A 133 4.04 -2.97 6.86
C TYR A 133 3.33 -3.30 8.18
N SER A 134 2.30 -4.13 8.08
CA SER A 134 1.54 -4.64 9.21
C SER A 134 0.74 -5.86 8.74
N CYS A 135 1.09 -7.03 9.26
CA CYS A 135 0.45 -8.29 8.93
C CYS A 135 -0.95 -8.35 9.55
N ARG A 136 -1.99 -8.07 8.74
CA ARG A 136 -3.40 -8.07 9.17
C ARG A 136 -4.38 -8.29 8.02
N GLY A 137 -5.52 -8.89 8.35
CA GLY A 137 -6.67 -8.95 7.43
C GLY A 137 -7.33 -7.58 7.22
N ILE A 138 -7.95 -7.38 6.06
CA ILE A 138 -8.77 -6.18 5.80
C ILE A 138 -9.92 -6.13 6.81
N ARG A 139 -10.12 -4.96 7.45
CA ARG A 139 -11.17 -4.74 8.47
C ARG A 139 -11.19 -5.84 9.55
N GLY A 140 -10.01 -6.23 10.03
CA GLY A 140 -9.87 -7.27 11.07
C GLY A 140 -10.09 -8.70 10.59
N GLY A 141 -10.04 -8.95 9.27
CA GLY A 141 -10.14 -10.30 8.69
C GLY A 141 -11.55 -10.72 8.27
N ARG A 142 -12.57 -9.87 8.46
CA ARG A 142 -13.97 -10.20 8.12
C ARG A 142 -14.20 -10.56 6.65
N SER A 143 -13.33 -10.10 5.74
CA SER A 143 -13.40 -10.41 4.31
C SER A 143 -12.68 -11.69 3.91
N GLY A 144 -11.93 -12.33 4.83
CA GLY A 144 -10.99 -13.41 4.52
C GLY A 144 -9.79 -12.97 3.66
N ARG A 145 -9.69 -11.68 3.29
CA ARG A 145 -8.61 -11.13 2.48
C ARG A 145 -7.59 -10.40 3.33
N MET A 146 -6.31 -10.59 3.03
CA MET A 146 -5.21 -9.85 3.63
C MET A 146 -5.14 -8.43 3.10
N SER A 147 -4.75 -7.49 3.97
CA SER A 147 -4.46 -6.11 3.57
C SER A 147 -3.15 -6.04 2.80
N GLU A 148 -3.02 -5.11 1.86
CA GLU A 148 -1.76 -4.85 1.14
C GLU A 148 -0.61 -4.41 2.07
N HIS A 149 -0.92 -3.91 3.28
CA HIS A 149 0.09 -3.71 4.33
C HIS A 149 0.81 -5.00 4.72
N SER A 150 0.17 -6.17 4.58
CA SER A 150 0.77 -7.47 4.89
C SER A 150 1.87 -7.87 3.92
N PHE A 151 2.03 -7.12 2.83
CA PHE A 151 2.99 -7.38 1.76
C PHE A 151 3.90 -6.19 1.50
N GLY A 152 3.94 -5.19 2.42
CA GLY A 152 4.65 -3.92 2.21
C GLY A 152 4.19 -3.15 0.97
N ASN A 153 3.00 -3.46 0.46
CA ASN A 153 2.46 -2.95 -0.79
C ASN A 153 1.42 -1.84 -0.55
N ALA A 154 1.46 -1.21 0.62
CA ALA A 154 0.59 -0.13 1.04
C ALA A 154 1.31 0.88 1.95
N LEU A 155 0.82 2.12 1.92
CA LEU A 155 1.30 3.23 2.73
C LEU A 155 0.09 4.04 3.25
N ASP A 156 0.01 4.21 4.56
CA ASP A 156 -0.95 5.10 5.23
C ASP A 156 -0.26 6.44 5.52
N VAL A 157 -0.75 7.53 4.93
CA VAL A 157 -0.20 8.89 5.08
C VAL A 157 -1.10 9.73 5.97
N PHE A 158 -0.54 10.24 7.08
CA PHE A 158 -1.29 10.95 8.12
C PHE A 158 -1.09 12.47 8.07
N ALA A 159 0.11 12.92 7.70
CA ALA A 159 0.43 14.35 7.64
C ALA A 159 1.66 14.64 6.77
N PHE A 160 1.80 15.91 6.38
CA PHE A 160 2.95 16.45 5.66
C PHE A 160 3.55 17.61 6.45
N VAL A 161 4.87 17.65 6.58
CA VAL A 161 5.59 18.77 7.20
C VAL A 161 6.30 19.55 6.11
N LEU A 162 6.09 20.86 6.08
CA LEU A 162 6.71 21.78 5.13
C LEU A 162 8.06 22.26 5.66
N ASN A 163 8.93 22.72 4.76
CA ASN A 163 10.22 23.34 5.13
C ASN A 163 10.06 24.64 5.94
N SER A 164 8.87 25.23 5.96
CA SER A 164 8.50 26.34 6.84
C SER A 164 8.21 25.91 8.29
N GLY A 165 8.15 24.60 8.58
CA GLY A 165 7.72 24.04 9.87
C GLY A 165 6.21 23.84 10.00
N HIS A 166 5.41 24.36 9.06
CA HIS A 166 3.96 24.14 9.05
C HIS A 166 3.62 22.66 8.77
N THR A 167 2.64 22.12 9.50
CA THR A 167 2.26 20.70 9.42
C THR A 167 0.81 20.56 8.97
N VAL A 168 0.60 19.92 7.83
CA VAL A 168 -0.71 19.63 7.26
C VAL A 168 -1.15 18.21 7.64
N VAL A 169 -1.99 18.10 8.67
CA VAL A 169 -2.57 16.83 9.14
C VAL A 169 -3.86 16.48 8.41
N VAL A 170 -3.96 15.26 7.85
CA VAL A 170 -5.12 14.78 7.08
C VAL A 170 -6.41 14.88 7.89
N ARG A 171 -6.42 14.29 9.09
CA ARG A 171 -7.59 14.29 9.99
C ARG A 171 -8.13 15.68 10.31
N GLN A 172 -7.24 16.64 10.50
CA GLN A 172 -7.59 17.98 10.97
C GLN A 172 -8.00 18.89 9.82
N HIS A 173 -7.32 18.78 8.68
CA HIS A 173 -7.41 19.77 7.63
C HIS A 173 -8.12 19.28 6.36
N TRP A 174 -8.70 18.08 6.35
CA TRP A 174 -9.44 17.58 5.19
C TRP A 174 -10.69 18.43 4.86
N ARG A 175 -11.37 18.93 5.89
CA ARG A 175 -12.63 19.69 5.79
C ARG A 175 -12.39 21.19 5.86
N GLY A 176 -13.32 21.94 5.26
CA GLY A 176 -13.27 23.40 5.21
C GLY A 176 -12.78 23.92 3.87
N GLU A 177 -12.52 25.22 3.83
CA GLU A 177 -12.08 25.96 2.64
C GLU A 177 -10.74 26.64 2.90
N THR A 178 -9.78 25.90 3.45
CA THR A 178 -8.43 26.39 3.76
C THR A 178 -7.41 25.93 2.71
N ALA A 179 -6.21 26.52 2.74
CA ALA A 179 -5.11 26.10 1.88
C ALA A 179 -4.73 24.63 2.11
N GLU A 180 -4.77 24.18 3.37
CA GLU A 180 -4.53 22.80 3.77
C GLU A 180 -5.59 21.84 3.21
N SER A 181 -6.87 22.21 3.27
CA SER A 181 -7.94 21.43 2.62
C SER A 181 -7.72 21.34 1.11
N GLY A 182 -7.36 22.46 0.47
CA GLY A 182 -7.10 22.51 -0.96
C GLY A 182 -5.95 21.60 -1.37
N PHE A 183 -4.81 21.73 -0.68
CA PHE A 183 -3.64 20.87 -0.86
C PHE A 183 -3.98 19.39 -0.69
N LEU A 184 -4.62 19.02 0.43
CA LEU A 184 -4.94 17.63 0.74
C LEU A 184 -5.88 17.00 -0.30
N ARG A 185 -6.91 17.73 -0.74
CA ARG A 185 -7.86 17.24 -1.75
C ARG A 185 -7.19 17.10 -3.12
N GLU A 186 -6.34 18.04 -3.49
CA GLU A 186 -5.59 17.97 -4.75
C GLU A 186 -4.67 16.76 -4.81
N ILE A 187 -3.82 16.57 -3.79
CA ILE A 187 -2.86 15.46 -3.79
C ILE A 187 -3.56 14.11 -3.67
N PHE A 188 -4.71 14.05 -2.98
CA PHE A 188 -5.55 12.88 -2.86
C PHE A 188 -6.13 12.47 -4.22
N VAL A 189 -6.79 13.41 -4.91
CA VAL A 189 -7.40 13.14 -6.22
C VAL A 189 -6.35 12.67 -7.22
N ARG A 190 -5.21 13.36 -7.27
CA ARG A 190 -4.12 13.02 -8.19
C ARG A 190 -3.35 11.78 -7.78
N ALA A 191 -3.43 11.32 -6.53
CA ALA A 191 -2.87 10.02 -6.14
C ALA A 191 -3.54 8.87 -6.92
N CYS A 192 -4.80 9.02 -7.33
CA CYS A 192 -5.54 7.98 -8.06
C CYS A 192 -4.96 7.66 -9.45
N ASP A 193 -4.10 8.53 -9.99
CA ASP A 193 -3.35 8.29 -11.23
C ASP A 193 -2.12 7.38 -11.01
N HIS A 194 -1.63 7.31 -9.77
CA HIS A 194 -0.38 6.60 -9.42
C HIS A 194 -0.63 5.25 -8.76
N PHE A 195 -1.66 5.15 -7.93
CA PHE A 195 -1.96 3.97 -7.13
C PHE A 195 -3.15 3.19 -7.71
N THR A 196 -3.30 1.91 -7.33
CA THR A 196 -4.49 1.13 -7.73
C THR A 196 -5.58 1.19 -6.66
N THR A 197 -5.23 1.50 -5.41
CA THR A 197 -6.18 1.88 -4.37
C THR A 197 -5.75 3.18 -3.71
N VAL A 198 -6.70 4.10 -3.57
CA VAL A 198 -6.57 5.35 -2.82
C VAL A 198 -7.84 5.52 -2.00
N LEU A 199 -7.72 5.40 -0.67
CA LEU A 199 -8.81 5.61 0.27
C LEU A 199 -8.48 6.78 1.19
N GLY A 200 -9.39 7.71 1.39
CA GLY A 200 -9.19 8.85 2.26
C GLY A 200 -10.45 9.22 3.03
N PRO A 201 -10.46 10.37 3.72
CA PRO A 201 -11.61 10.76 4.52
C PRO A 201 -12.85 10.92 3.64
N GLY A 202 -13.93 10.25 4.03
CA GLY A 202 -15.16 10.11 3.23
C GLY A 202 -15.28 8.80 2.45
N SER A 203 -14.26 7.94 2.46
CA SER A 203 -14.33 6.57 1.92
C SER A 203 -15.14 5.64 2.81
N ASP A 204 -14.71 5.50 4.08
CA ASP A 204 -15.38 4.77 5.14
C ASP A 204 -14.85 5.24 6.52
N ALA A 205 -15.33 4.61 7.59
CA ALA A 205 -14.93 4.96 8.97
C ALA A 205 -13.48 4.59 9.32
N PHE A 206 -12.78 3.77 8.53
CA PHE A 206 -11.40 3.37 8.81
C PHE A 206 -10.38 4.32 8.21
N HIS A 207 -10.77 5.14 7.23
CA HIS A 207 -9.86 6.04 6.49
C HIS A 207 -10.19 7.53 6.75
N TYR A 208 -10.80 7.84 7.90
CA TYR A 208 -11.23 9.21 8.21
C TYR A 208 -10.06 10.14 8.60
N ASP A 209 -8.91 9.58 8.95
CA ASP A 209 -7.76 10.31 9.52
C ASP A 209 -6.46 10.18 8.72
N HIS A 210 -6.46 9.46 7.59
CA HIS A 210 -5.29 9.25 6.74
C HIS A 210 -5.67 8.95 5.29
N PHE A 211 -4.68 9.00 4.40
CA PHE A 211 -4.77 8.44 3.05
C PHE A 211 -4.13 7.05 3.02
N HIS A 212 -4.90 6.04 2.65
CA HIS A 212 -4.40 4.70 2.36
C HIS A 212 -4.12 4.56 0.87
N LEU A 213 -2.87 4.26 0.53
CA LEU A 213 -2.35 4.17 -0.84
C LEU A 213 -1.77 2.77 -1.05
N ASP A 214 -2.28 2.01 -2.02
CA ASP A 214 -1.76 0.67 -2.32
C ASP A 214 -1.69 0.36 -3.83
N LEU A 215 -0.99 -0.74 -4.13
CA LEU A 215 -0.86 -1.30 -5.48
C LEU A 215 -1.54 -2.68 -5.56
N ALA A 216 -2.70 -2.85 -4.94
CA ALA A 216 -3.50 -4.06 -4.99
C ALA A 216 -3.82 -4.47 -6.43
N ARG A 217 -3.78 -5.79 -6.67
CA ARG A 217 -4.34 -6.40 -7.87
C ARG A 217 -5.84 -6.64 -7.68
N HIS A 218 -6.67 -5.80 -8.29
CA HIS A 218 -8.14 -5.91 -8.14
C HIS A 218 -8.80 -6.88 -9.13
N ASP A 219 -8.15 -7.16 -10.25
CA ASP A 219 -8.62 -8.07 -11.30
C ASP A 219 -7.45 -8.75 -12.02
N PRO A 220 -7.67 -9.87 -12.73
CA PRO A 220 -6.59 -10.58 -13.40
C PRO A 220 -5.84 -9.75 -14.45
N ARG A 221 -6.48 -8.75 -15.06
CA ARG A 221 -5.91 -7.90 -16.13
C ARG A 221 -5.25 -6.62 -15.60
N TRP A 222 -5.26 -6.37 -14.29
CA TRP A 222 -4.63 -5.19 -13.68
C TRP A 222 -5.22 -3.85 -14.16
N THR A 223 -6.51 -3.81 -14.44
CA THR A 223 -7.17 -2.63 -15.03
C THR A 223 -8.02 -1.86 -14.04
N ARG A 224 -8.57 -2.54 -13.03
CA ARG A 224 -9.48 -1.97 -12.06
C ARG A 224 -8.70 -1.17 -11.02
N ARG A 225 -9.16 0.05 -10.78
CA ARG A 225 -8.68 0.95 -9.72
C ARG A 225 -9.79 1.26 -8.74
N VAL A 226 -9.43 1.60 -7.51
CA VAL A 226 -10.34 1.99 -6.43
C VAL A 226 -9.89 3.34 -5.90
N CYS A 227 -10.65 4.39 -6.17
CA CYS A 227 -10.40 5.73 -5.64
C CYS A 227 -11.65 6.18 -4.86
N ARG A 228 -11.53 6.36 -3.54
CA ARG A 228 -12.65 6.66 -2.63
C ARG A 228 -12.26 7.69 -1.55
N PRO A 229 -13.00 8.79 -1.35
CA PRO A 229 -14.18 9.21 -2.12
C PRO A 229 -13.85 9.38 -3.61
N ARG A 230 -14.87 9.29 -4.46
CA ARG A 230 -14.65 9.38 -5.91
C ARG A 230 -14.11 10.78 -6.23
N PRO A 231 -13.15 10.94 -7.17
CA PRO A 231 -12.58 12.25 -7.51
C PRO A 231 -13.63 13.31 -7.80
N GLU A 232 -14.69 12.94 -8.53
CA GLU A 232 -15.76 13.85 -8.93
C GLU A 232 -16.60 14.37 -7.75
N THR A 233 -16.52 13.70 -6.59
CA THR A 233 -17.23 14.09 -5.36
C THR A 233 -16.37 14.92 -4.41
N VAL A 234 -15.07 15.07 -4.70
CA VAL A 234 -14.17 15.88 -3.88
C VAL A 234 -14.24 17.33 -4.36
N GLN A 235 -14.67 18.23 -3.48
CA GLN A 235 -14.72 19.67 -3.79
C GLN A 235 -13.29 20.21 -3.93
N MET A 236 -12.89 20.48 -5.17
CA MET A 236 -11.62 21.13 -5.50
C MET A 236 -11.68 22.62 -5.17
N LEU A 237 -10.66 23.11 -4.46
CA LEU A 237 -10.47 24.53 -4.16
C LEU A 237 -9.47 25.14 -5.14
N GLN A 238 -9.52 26.46 -5.33
CA GLN A 238 -8.50 27.18 -6.08
C GLN A 238 -7.45 27.74 -5.09
N PRO A 239 -6.15 27.64 -5.38
CA PRO A 239 -5.14 28.34 -4.60
C PRO A 239 -5.44 29.84 -4.61
N SER A 240 -5.31 30.52 -3.47
CA SER A 240 -5.42 31.98 -3.48
C SER A 240 -4.32 32.54 -4.38
N SER A 241 -4.71 33.26 -5.44
CA SER A 241 -3.78 34.02 -6.27
C SER A 241 -2.90 34.86 -5.35
N PRO A 242 -1.56 34.89 -5.55
CA PRO A 242 -0.75 35.87 -4.88
C PRO A 242 -1.34 37.22 -5.27
N THR A 243 -1.78 38.00 -4.29
CA THR A 243 -2.24 39.37 -4.47
C THR A 243 -1.05 40.22 -4.91
N GLY A 244 -0.68 40.09 -6.18
CA GLY A 244 0.16 41.03 -6.91
C GLY A 244 -0.67 42.27 -7.18
N GLY A 245 -0.79 43.12 -6.16
CA GLY A 245 -1.22 44.51 -6.34
C GLY A 245 -0.18 45.26 -7.17
N PHE A 246 -0.23 45.10 -8.49
CA PHE A 246 0.30 46.07 -9.43
C PHE A 246 -0.87 46.54 -10.29
N GLY A 247 -1.59 47.53 -9.74
CA GLY A 247 -2.51 48.34 -10.52
C GLY A 247 -1.73 49.07 -11.59
N TRP A 248 -1.73 48.53 -12.82
CA TRP A 248 -1.46 49.34 -13.99
C TRP A 248 -2.64 50.28 -14.17
N GLY A 249 -2.57 51.43 -13.50
CA GLY A 249 -3.38 52.58 -13.82
C GLY A 249 -3.04 53.04 -15.23
N PHE A 250 -3.74 52.51 -16.23
CA PHE A 250 -3.86 53.18 -17.51
C PHE A 250 -4.61 54.49 -17.27
N GLY A 251 -3.83 55.55 -17.04
CA GLY A 251 -4.32 56.92 -17.06
C GLY A 251 -4.96 57.19 -18.41
N ARG A 252 -6.30 57.22 -18.43
CA ARG A 252 -7.07 57.90 -19.48
C ARG A 252 -6.68 59.37 -19.44
N GLN A 253 -5.78 59.80 -20.32
CA GLN A 253 -5.74 61.21 -20.73
C GLN A 253 -6.93 61.43 -21.68
N GLY A 254 -8.04 61.84 -21.10
CA GLY A 254 -9.01 62.67 -21.81
C GLY A 254 -8.53 64.11 -21.74
N SER A 255 -8.26 64.73 -22.89
CA SER A 255 -8.34 66.17 -23.02
C SER A 255 -9.21 66.54 -24.20
N PHE A 256 -10.08 67.50 -23.93
CA PHE A 256 -11.21 67.98 -24.67
C PHE A 256 -10.77 69.22 -25.49
N VAL A 257 -11.33 69.38 -26.70
CA VAL A 257 -11.73 70.66 -27.35
C VAL A 257 -10.63 71.69 -27.68
N ARG A 258 -10.36 71.90 -28.98
CA ARG A 258 -11.04 72.85 -29.89
C ARG A 258 -10.79 72.46 -31.34
#